data_AF-B4G2J2-F1
#
_entry.id   AF-B4G2J2-F1
#
_cell.length_a   1.000
_cell.length_b   1.000
_cell.length_c   1.000
_cell.angle_alpha   90.00
_cell.angle_beta   90.00
_cell.angle_gamma   90.00
#
_symmetry.space_group_name_H-M   'P 1'
#
loop_
_entity.id
_entity.type
_entity.pdbx_description
1 polymer ?
#
loop_
_entity_poly.entity_id
_entity_poly.type
_entity_poly.pdbx_seq_one_letter_code
_entity_poly.pdbx_strand_id
1 'polypeptide(L)'
;MSDNTAKEETFGMDHEQELNIKQYSRCSSAGSTHTPNSSAHNSDDDDDSGGDARHSTAANSTLSYKERRREAHTQAEQKRRDAIKKGYDSLQELVPRCQPNDSSGYKLSKALILQKSIEYIGYLNQQKVKQEDEGSALQKEVTALRIIKNGYENMLQHQQANPGPEEARLTDEAKFQVFQAILEEMFDTFQHIPMDNFKQLTTGIIPWLEEHCKPHILRNILSRTLQQMAQEAHEKQQQQAMEQETGEGFS
;
A
#
# COMPACT_ATOMS: atom_id res chain seq x y z
N MET A 1 20.57 -33.33 -33.53
CA MET A 1 19.55 -33.72 -32.55
C MET A 1 20.10 -33.40 -31.18
N SER A 2 19.48 -32.41 -30.52
CA SER A 2 19.32 -32.24 -29.07
C SER A 2 18.88 -30.79 -28.88
N ASP A 3 17.56 -30.62 -28.88
CA ASP A 3 16.85 -29.43 -28.45
C ASP A 3 17.30 -29.01 -27.06
N ASN A 4 17.45 -27.70 -26.82
CA ASN A 4 17.11 -27.16 -25.51
C ASN A 4 16.49 -25.77 -25.65
N THR A 5 15.26 -25.71 -25.15
CA THR A 5 14.24 -24.70 -25.40
C THR A 5 14.53 -23.46 -24.55
N ALA A 6 14.78 -22.32 -25.18
CA ALA A 6 14.79 -21.03 -24.50
C ALA A 6 13.33 -20.67 -24.16
N LYS A 7 12.99 -20.71 -22.87
CA LYS A 7 11.75 -20.12 -22.35
C LYS A 7 12.02 -18.64 -22.12
N GLU A 8 11.53 -17.84 -23.04
CA GLU A 8 11.40 -16.39 -22.93
C GLU A 8 10.18 -16.12 -22.03
N GLU A 9 10.42 -15.82 -20.74
CA GLU A 9 9.36 -15.34 -19.85
C GLU A 9 9.19 -13.83 -20.04
N THR A 10 8.39 -13.48 -21.03
CA THR A 10 7.86 -12.14 -21.26
C THR A 10 6.89 -11.81 -20.13
N PHE A 11 7.33 -11.02 -19.14
CA PHE A 11 6.44 -10.58 -18.07
C PHE A 11 5.56 -9.43 -18.58
N GLY A 12 4.33 -9.78 -18.97
CA GLY A 12 3.31 -8.84 -19.40
C GLY A 12 2.96 -7.86 -18.28
N MET A 13 3.25 -6.57 -18.50
CA MET A 13 2.59 -5.48 -17.80
C MET A 13 1.28 -5.20 -18.52
N ASP A 14 0.18 -5.78 -18.04
CA ASP A 14 -1.17 -5.23 -18.27
C ASP A 14 -2.15 -5.85 -17.26
N HIS A 15 -2.53 -5.06 -16.26
CA HIS A 15 -3.91 -4.84 -15.83
C HIS A 15 -3.93 -4.19 -14.45
N GLU A 16 -4.37 -2.93 -14.42
CA GLU A 16 -5.51 -2.43 -13.63
C GLU A 16 -5.34 -0.94 -13.38
N GLN A 17 -5.80 -0.12 -14.33
CA GLN A 17 -6.20 1.24 -14.00
C GLN A 17 -7.32 1.71 -14.93
N GLU A 18 -8.50 1.13 -14.74
CA GLU A 18 -9.73 1.69 -15.29
C GLU A 18 -10.86 1.65 -14.26
N LEU A 19 -10.69 2.37 -13.14
CA LEU A 19 -11.79 2.66 -12.21
C LEU A 19 -11.68 4.09 -11.69
N ASN A 20 -11.87 5.08 -12.57
CA ASN A 20 -12.32 6.40 -12.14
C ASN A 20 -13.08 7.16 -13.22
N ILE A 21 -14.17 6.58 -13.71
CA ILE A 21 -15.27 7.38 -14.26
C ILE A 21 -16.43 7.28 -13.28
N LYS A 22 -16.66 8.38 -12.58
CA LYS A 22 -17.83 8.63 -11.74
C LYS A 22 -19.09 8.49 -12.58
N GLN A 23 -19.65 7.28 -12.65
CA GLN A 23 -21.02 7.05 -13.08
C GLN A 23 -21.93 7.19 -11.86
N TYR A 24 -22.40 8.42 -11.64
CA TYR A 24 -23.70 8.61 -11.02
C TYR A 24 -24.69 7.92 -11.96
N SER A 25 -25.27 6.77 -11.56
CA SER A 25 -26.36 6.14 -12.28
C SER A 25 -27.57 7.08 -12.27
N ARG A 26 -27.61 7.99 -13.24
CA ARG A 26 -28.85 8.62 -13.70
C ARG A 26 -29.54 7.59 -14.57
N CYS A 27 -30.65 7.05 -14.09
CA CYS A 27 -31.59 6.31 -14.91
C CYS A 27 -32.04 7.22 -16.07
N SER A 28 -31.53 6.95 -17.27
CA SER A 28 -32.09 7.46 -18.52
C SER A 28 -32.40 6.27 -19.39
N SER A 29 -33.67 5.84 -19.38
CA SER A 29 -34.25 5.03 -20.44
C SER A 29 -35.49 5.75 -20.94
N ALA A 30 -35.51 5.94 -22.25
CA ALA A 30 -36.53 6.61 -23.03
C ALA A 30 -37.95 6.07 -22.78
N GLY A 31 -38.92 6.93 -23.08
CA GLY A 31 -40.34 6.69 -22.92
C GLY A 31 -40.81 5.38 -23.54
N SER A 32 -41.56 4.63 -22.74
CA SER A 32 -42.54 3.67 -23.23
C SER A 32 -43.83 3.99 -22.49
N THR A 33 -44.79 4.52 -23.26
CA THR A 33 -46.14 4.81 -22.82
C THR A 33 -46.90 3.50 -22.59
N HIS A 34 -47.56 3.42 -21.43
CA HIS A 34 -48.58 2.44 -21.03
C HIS A 34 -48.11 1.04 -20.61
N THR A 35 -47.74 0.90 -19.33
CA THR A 35 -48.20 -0.21 -18.50
C THR A 35 -48.58 0.35 -17.13
N PRO A 36 -49.82 0.18 -16.64
CA PRO A 36 -50.19 0.69 -15.34
C PRO A 36 -49.58 -0.21 -14.26
N ASN A 37 -48.73 0.42 -13.45
CA ASN A 37 -48.57 0.23 -12.02
C ASN A 37 -49.57 -0.77 -11.40
N SER A 38 -49.09 -1.95 -11.02
CA SER A 38 -49.76 -2.85 -10.09
C SER A 38 -49.73 -2.26 -8.67
N SER A 39 -50.42 -1.15 -8.47
CA SER A 39 -50.98 -0.86 -7.15
C SER A 39 -51.96 -1.98 -6.88
N ALA A 40 -51.77 -2.71 -5.78
CA ALA A 40 -52.82 -3.51 -5.17
C ALA A 40 -53.97 -2.56 -4.79
N HIS A 41 -54.83 -2.33 -5.77
CA HIS A 41 -56.05 -1.57 -5.67
C HIS A 41 -57.06 -2.54 -5.08
N ASN A 42 -57.13 -2.54 -3.75
CA ASN A 42 -58.21 -3.21 -3.05
C ASN A 42 -59.41 -2.26 -3.18
N SER A 43 -60.13 -2.33 -4.30
CA SER A 43 -61.46 -1.73 -4.39
C SER A 43 -62.34 -2.43 -3.35
N ASP A 44 -62.56 -1.77 -2.22
CA ASP A 44 -63.74 -1.98 -1.39
C ASP A 44 -64.88 -1.23 -2.10
N ASP A 45 -65.47 -1.86 -3.13
CA ASP A 45 -66.75 -1.46 -3.69
C ASP A 45 -67.77 -2.53 -3.31
N ASP A 46 -68.32 -2.39 -2.10
CA ASP A 46 -69.57 -3.04 -1.72
C ASP A 46 -70.59 -1.93 -1.40
N ASP A 47 -71.19 -1.38 -2.45
CA ASP A 47 -72.44 -0.62 -2.35
C ASP A 47 -73.60 -1.64 -2.37
N ASP A 48 -74.07 -2.05 -1.19
CA ASP A 48 -75.29 -2.84 -1.04
C ASP A 48 -76.41 -1.94 -0.48
N SER A 49 -77.08 -1.25 -1.41
CA SER A 49 -78.38 -0.59 -1.16
C SER A 49 -79.48 -1.39 -1.85
N GLY A 50 -80.13 -2.30 -1.13
CA GLY A 50 -81.34 -2.99 -1.63
C GLY A 50 -81.82 -4.12 -0.72
N GLY A 51 -82.78 -3.83 0.15
CA GLY A 51 -83.12 -4.68 1.30
C GLY A 51 -83.89 -5.98 1.01
N ASP A 52 -83.77 -6.92 1.95
CA ASP A 52 -84.87 -7.71 2.51
C ASP A 52 -84.39 -8.37 3.83
N ALA A 53 -85.30 -8.52 4.78
CA ALA A 53 -85.13 -8.86 6.18
C ALA A 53 -84.61 -10.29 6.44
N ARG A 54 -83.31 -10.52 6.19
CA ARG A 54 -82.55 -11.71 6.69
C ARG A 54 -81.26 -11.29 7.39
N HIS A 55 -81.36 -10.30 8.26
CA HIS A 55 -80.24 -9.60 8.90
C HIS A 55 -79.99 -10.14 10.33
N SER A 56 -79.07 -11.09 10.50
CA SER A 56 -78.52 -11.41 11.84
C SER A 56 -77.25 -12.28 11.75
N THR A 57 -77.23 -13.28 10.87
CA THR A 57 -76.14 -14.27 10.83
C THR A 57 -75.03 -13.93 9.82
N ALA A 58 -75.34 -13.33 8.66
CA ALA A 58 -74.35 -12.94 7.65
C ALA A 58 -73.59 -11.64 7.99
N ALA A 59 -74.23 -10.71 8.71
CA ALA A 59 -73.55 -9.52 9.24
C ALA A 59 -72.48 -9.90 10.27
N ASN A 60 -72.74 -10.90 11.12
CA ASN A 60 -71.75 -11.38 12.10
C ASN A 60 -70.55 -12.09 11.46
N SER A 61 -70.74 -12.86 10.38
CA SER A 61 -69.64 -13.55 9.70
C SER A 61 -68.74 -12.60 8.89
N THR A 62 -69.32 -11.60 8.24
CA THR A 62 -68.58 -10.55 7.51
C THR A 62 -67.84 -9.60 8.46
N LEU A 63 -68.41 -9.27 9.62
CA LEU A 63 -67.72 -8.54 10.70
C LEU A 63 -66.52 -9.34 11.24
N SER A 64 -66.68 -10.64 11.50
CA SER A 64 -65.60 -11.55 11.90
C SER A 64 -64.47 -11.66 10.86
N TYR A 65 -64.80 -11.67 9.56
CA TYR A 65 -63.78 -11.65 8.50
C TYR A 65 -63.02 -10.32 8.43
N LYS A 66 -63.75 -9.19 8.52
CA LYS A 66 -63.15 -7.85 8.60
C LYS A 66 -62.25 -7.71 9.83
N GLU A 67 -62.63 -8.31 10.95
CA GLU A 67 -61.85 -8.34 12.19
C GLU A 67 -60.58 -9.19 12.05
N ARG A 68 -60.67 -10.41 11.54
CA ARG A 68 -59.50 -11.27 11.23
C ARG A 68 -58.51 -10.57 10.31
N ARG A 69 -58.99 -9.81 9.31
CA ARG A 69 -58.15 -9.03 8.40
C ARG A 69 -57.41 -7.90 9.12
N ARG A 70 -58.08 -7.18 10.04
CA ARG A 70 -57.45 -6.15 10.87
C ARG A 70 -56.38 -6.75 11.80
N GLU A 71 -56.65 -7.90 12.41
CA GLU A 71 -55.69 -8.59 13.27
C GLU A 71 -54.44 -9.01 12.50
N ALA A 72 -54.61 -9.64 11.33
CA ALA A 72 -53.48 -10.03 10.48
C ALA A 72 -52.65 -8.81 10.04
N HIS A 73 -53.30 -7.71 9.66
CA HIS A 73 -52.63 -6.46 9.31
C HIS A 73 -51.83 -5.90 10.49
N THR A 74 -52.41 -5.90 11.69
CA THR A 74 -51.75 -5.44 12.92
C THR A 74 -50.53 -6.30 13.27
N GLN A 75 -50.66 -7.62 13.16
CA GLN A 75 -49.56 -8.56 13.39
C GLN A 75 -48.41 -8.35 12.38
N ALA A 76 -48.74 -8.15 11.09
CA ALA A 76 -47.75 -7.87 10.06
C ALA A 76 -46.98 -6.56 10.33
N GLU A 77 -47.68 -5.50 10.72
CA GLU A 77 -47.03 -4.21 11.05
C GLU A 77 -46.20 -4.30 12.34
N GLN A 78 -46.65 -5.06 13.35
CA GLN A 78 -45.86 -5.31 14.55
C GLN A 78 -44.55 -6.03 14.21
N LYS A 79 -44.62 -7.11 13.40
CA LYS A 79 -43.43 -7.83 12.92
C LYS A 79 -42.47 -6.91 12.16
N ARG A 80 -42.98 -6.00 11.32
CA ARG A 80 -42.17 -5.00 10.63
C ARG A 80 -41.50 -4.04 11.60
N ARG A 81 -42.21 -3.55 12.63
CA ARG A 81 -41.67 -2.66 13.65
C ARG A 81 -40.59 -3.33 14.49
N ASP A 82 -40.78 -4.59 14.86
CA ASP A 82 -39.83 -5.37 15.63
C ASP A 82 -38.54 -5.63 14.82
N ALA A 83 -38.67 -5.90 13.52
CA ALA A 83 -37.52 -6.02 12.63
C ALA A 83 -36.72 -4.71 12.52
N ILE A 84 -37.40 -3.57 12.38
CA ILE A 84 -36.76 -2.25 12.36
C ILE A 84 -36.07 -1.97 13.71
N LYS A 85 -36.73 -2.26 14.83
CA LYS A 85 -36.17 -2.09 16.17
C LYS A 85 -34.87 -2.89 16.31
N LYS A 86 -34.88 -4.16 15.91
CA LYS A 86 -33.68 -5.02 15.90
C LYS A 86 -32.57 -4.43 15.03
N GLY A 87 -32.91 -3.84 13.87
CA GLY A 87 -31.94 -3.15 13.01
C GLY A 87 -31.26 -1.95 13.70
N TYR A 88 -32.02 -1.17 14.49
CA TYR A 88 -31.44 -0.08 15.29
C TYR A 88 -30.53 -0.59 16.40
N ASP A 89 -30.92 -1.68 17.08
CA ASP A 89 -30.10 -2.27 18.15
C ASP A 89 -28.76 -2.75 17.59
N SER A 90 -28.74 -3.46 16.44
CA SER A 90 -27.50 -3.87 15.76
C SER A 90 -26.66 -2.68 15.26
N LEU A 91 -27.30 -1.63 14.74
CA LEU A 91 -26.60 -0.43 14.30
C LEU A 91 -25.90 0.28 15.46
N GLN A 92 -26.52 0.27 16.64
CA GLN A 92 -25.96 0.84 17.85
C GLN A 92 -24.70 0.10 18.33
N GLU A 93 -24.67 -1.23 18.17
CA GLU A 93 -23.48 -2.06 18.49
C GLU A 93 -22.31 -1.79 17.54
N LEU A 94 -22.58 -1.65 16.24
CA LEU A 94 -21.55 -1.46 15.20
C LEU A 94 -20.91 -0.07 15.20
N VAL A 95 -21.62 0.96 15.67
CA VAL A 95 -21.16 2.34 15.67
C VAL A 95 -20.56 2.67 17.04
N PRO A 96 -19.23 2.84 17.18
CA PRO A 96 -18.58 2.97 18.49
C PRO A 96 -19.12 4.12 19.34
N ARG A 97 -19.51 5.24 18.70
CA ARG A 97 -20.08 6.41 19.40
C ARG A 97 -21.56 6.27 19.79
N CYS A 98 -22.20 5.16 19.41
CA CYS A 98 -23.55 4.83 19.80
C CYS A 98 -23.60 3.76 20.90
N GLN A 99 -22.47 3.11 21.21
CA GLN A 99 -22.41 2.17 22.32
C GLN A 99 -22.72 2.91 23.63
N PRO A 100 -23.60 2.35 24.50
CA PRO A 100 -23.90 2.98 25.77
C PRO A 100 -22.62 3.03 26.61
N ASN A 101 -22.16 4.23 26.98
CA ASN A 101 -21.25 4.35 28.10
C ASN A 101 -21.99 3.77 29.31
N ASP A 102 -21.43 2.73 29.95
CA ASP A 102 -22.02 1.89 31.01
C ASP A 102 -22.60 2.66 32.23
N SER A 103 -22.55 3.99 32.24
CA SER A 103 -22.88 4.84 33.37
C SER A 103 -24.20 5.63 33.25
N SER A 104 -24.85 5.70 32.07
CA SER A 104 -25.97 6.67 31.89
C SER A 104 -27.36 6.08 31.68
N GLY A 105 -27.50 4.79 31.36
CA GLY A 105 -28.82 4.16 31.12
C GLY A 105 -29.68 4.83 30.04
N TYR A 106 -29.13 5.79 29.30
CA TYR A 106 -29.87 6.67 28.41
C TYR A 106 -29.90 6.11 27.00
N LYS A 107 -31.11 5.78 26.51
CA LYS A 107 -31.29 5.28 25.14
C LYS A 107 -31.12 6.43 24.15
N LEU A 108 -30.15 6.31 23.24
CA LEU A 108 -29.92 7.27 22.17
C LEU A 108 -31.17 7.38 21.27
N SER A 109 -31.46 8.60 20.80
CA SER A 109 -32.59 8.82 19.89
C SER A 109 -32.30 8.19 18.53
N LYS A 110 -33.36 7.71 17.84
CA LYS A 110 -33.22 7.11 16.50
C LYS A 110 -32.53 8.05 15.51
N ALA A 111 -32.88 9.35 15.55
CA ALA A 111 -32.26 10.36 14.71
C ALA A 111 -30.76 10.50 14.97
N LEU A 112 -30.34 10.45 16.24
CA LEU A 112 -28.93 10.54 16.61
C LEU A 112 -28.14 9.29 16.21
N ILE A 113 -28.73 8.09 16.37
CA ILE A 113 -28.10 6.84 15.90
C ILE A 113 -27.82 6.92 14.39
N LEU A 114 -28.81 7.35 13.59
CA LEU A 114 -28.62 7.50 12.15
C LEU A 114 -27.53 8.52 11.81
N GLN A 115 -27.54 9.69 12.46
CA GLN A 115 -26.54 10.72 12.24
C GLN A 115 -25.11 10.22 12.54
N LYS A 116 -24.93 9.55 13.68
CA LYS A 116 -23.63 8.99 14.07
C LYS A 116 -23.19 7.86 13.14
N SER A 117 -24.14 7.10 12.60
CA SER A 117 -23.86 6.07 11.60
C SER A 117 -23.33 6.67 10.30
N ILE A 118 -23.94 7.77 9.82
CA ILE A 118 -23.48 8.49 8.62
C ILE A 118 -22.06 9.03 8.83
N GLU A 119 -21.80 9.67 9.97
CA GLU A 119 -20.47 10.15 10.34
C GLU A 119 -19.45 9.00 10.34
N TYR A 120 -19.82 7.85 10.90
CA TYR A 120 -18.92 6.70 11.00
C TYR A 120 -18.62 6.05 9.65
N ILE A 121 -19.62 5.93 8.76
CA ILE A 121 -19.41 5.49 7.37
C ILE A 121 -18.44 6.44 6.66
N GLY A 122 -18.62 7.75 6.82
CA GLY A 122 -17.70 8.74 6.27
C GLY A 122 -16.27 8.56 6.77
N TYR A 123 -16.11 8.34 8.08
CA TYR A 123 -14.81 8.04 8.70
C TYR A 123 -14.19 6.75 8.17
N LEU A 124 -14.94 5.66 8.06
CA LEU A 124 -14.46 4.38 7.54
C LEU A 124 -14.02 4.50 6.08
N ASN A 125 -14.76 5.24 5.25
CA ASN A 125 -14.37 5.51 3.87
C ASN A 125 -13.05 6.29 3.79
N GLN A 126 -12.87 7.31 4.63
CA GLN A 126 -11.62 8.06 4.70
C GLN A 126 -10.46 7.16 5.15
N GLN A 127 -10.67 6.30 6.16
CA GLN A 127 -9.66 5.34 6.61
C GLN A 127 -9.29 4.34 5.51
N LYS A 128 -10.28 3.82 4.79
CA LYS A 128 -10.08 2.90 3.67
C LYS A 128 -9.20 3.53 2.60
N VAL A 129 -9.53 4.75 2.14
CA VAL A 129 -8.72 5.47 1.14
C VAL A 129 -7.29 5.67 1.64
N LYS A 130 -7.12 6.07 2.91
CA LYS A 130 -5.79 6.22 3.51
C LYS A 130 -4.97 4.92 3.48
N GLN A 131 -5.58 3.79 3.82
CA GLN A 131 -4.91 2.48 3.79
C GLN A 131 -4.57 2.04 2.36
N GLU A 132 -5.45 2.32 1.39
CA GLU A 132 -5.20 2.06 -0.03
C GLU A 132 -4.01 2.88 -0.56
N ASP A 133 -3.93 4.16 -0.19
CA ASP A 133 -2.81 5.05 -0.56
C ASP A 133 -1.48 4.59 0.06
N GLU A 134 -1.48 4.23 1.35
CA GLU A 134 -0.31 3.68 2.04
C GLU A 134 0.15 2.36 1.41
N GLY A 135 -0.79 1.47 1.07
CA GLY A 135 -0.50 0.22 0.37
C GLY A 135 0.13 0.45 -1.01
N SER A 136 -0.41 1.39 -1.78
CA SER A 136 0.15 1.78 -3.09
C SER A 136 1.57 2.35 -2.96
N ALA A 137 1.81 3.17 -1.95
CA ALA A 137 3.14 3.74 -1.69
C ALA A 137 4.17 2.64 -1.35
N LEU A 138 3.83 1.71 -0.45
CA LEU A 138 4.69 0.58 -0.09
C LEU A 138 4.98 -0.32 -1.29
N GLN A 139 3.99 -0.57 -2.15
CA GLN A 139 4.19 -1.38 -3.35
C GLN A 139 5.16 -0.73 -4.34
N LYS A 140 5.11 0.60 -4.49
CA LYS A 140 6.07 1.36 -5.30
C LYS A 140 7.49 1.23 -4.74
N GLU A 141 7.65 1.35 -3.43
CA GLU A 141 8.95 1.20 -2.76
C GLU A 141 9.54 -0.19 -2.95
N VAL A 142 8.74 -1.25 -2.73
CA VAL A 142 9.16 -2.64 -2.97
C VAL A 142 9.62 -2.83 -4.42
N THR A 143 8.90 -2.25 -5.38
CA THR A 143 9.24 -2.34 -6.80
C THR A 143 10.57 -1.63 -7.09
N ALA A 144 10.76 -0.42 -6.56
CA ALA A 144 12.01 0.34 -6.70
C ALA A 144 13.20 -0.43 -6.11
N LEU A 145 13.06 -0.96 -4.89
CA LEU A 145 14.10 -1.78 -4.26
C LEU A 145 14.42 -3.04 -5.07
N ARG A 146 13.41 -3.69 -5.66
CA ARG A 146 13.62 -4.84 -6.54
C ARG A 146 14.38 -4.49 -7.81
N ILE A 147 14.09 -3.35 -8.42
CA ILE A 147 14.84 -2.84 -9.58
C ILE A 147 16.30 -2.61 -9.21
N ILE A 148 16.56 -1.95 -8.07
CA ILE A 148 17.92 -1.68 -7.59
C ILE A 148 18.68 -2.99 -7.33
N LYS A 149 18.05 -3.93 -6.60
CA LYS A 149 18.63 -5.26 -6.34
C LYS A 149 19.01 -5.97 -7.64
N ASN A 150 18.09 -6.02 -8.60
CA ASN A 150 18.32 -6.65 -9.89
C ASN A 150 19.45 -5.94 -10.68
N GLY A 151 19.56 -4.62 -10.56
CA GLY A 151 20.68 -3.85 -11.12
C GLY A 151 22.03 -4.30 -10.57
N TYR A 152 22.14 -4.48 -9.25
CA TYR A 152 23.37 -4.99 -8.62
C TYR A 152 23.66 -6.44 -8.98
N GLU A 153 22.66 -7.32 -8.99
CA GLU A 153 22.82 -8.72 -9.38
C GLU A 153 23.33 -8.86 -10.81
N ASN A 154 22.79 -8.05 -11.74
CA ASN A 154 23.28 -8.01 -13.12
C ASN A 154 24.73 -7.52 -13.22
N MET A 155 25.09 -6.45 -12.49
CA MET A 155 26.46 -5.92 -12.49
C MET A 155 27.45 -6.95 -11.95
N LEU A 156 27.07 -7.68 -10.89
CA LEU A 156 27.87 -8.76 -10.32
C LEU A 156 28.06 -9.91 -11.32
N GLN A 157 26.99 -10.35 -11.99
CA GLN A 157 27.08 -11.40 -13.01
C GLN A 157 27.99 -10.98 -14.18
N HIS A 158 27.88 -9.74 -14.66
CA HIS A 158 28.76 -9.23 -15.73
C HIS A 158 30.23 -9.21 -15.29
N GLN A 159 30.51 -8.83 -14.05
CA GLN A 159 31.88 -8.84 -13.50
C GLN A 159 32.42 -10.27 -13.37
N GLN A 160 31.58 -11.24 -12.98
CA GLN A 160 31.98 -12.65 -12.89
C GLN A 160 32.16 -13.32 -14.26
N ALA A 161 31.31 -12.99 -15.23
CA ALA A 161 31.38 -13.53 -16.58
C ALA A 161 32.57 -12.98 -17.38
N ASN A 162 33.04 -11.78 -17.04
CA ASN A 162 34.18 -11.15 -17.70
C ASN A 162 35.18 -10.60 -16.65
N PRO A 163 35.92 -11.49 -15.96
CA PRO A 163 36.78 -11.12 -14.84
C PRO A 163 38.03 -10.32 -15.23
N GLY A 164 38.23 -10.04 -16.53
CA GLY A 164 39.48 -9.51 -17.06
C GLY A 164 40.64 -10.51 -16.95
N PRO A 165 41.83 -10.17 -17.48
CA PRO A 165 43.03 -10.99 -17.30
C PRO A 165 43.34 -11.15 -15.81
N GLU A 166 43.65 -12.38 -15.38
CA GLU A 166 43.97 -12.70 -13.98
C GLU A 166 45.17 -11.91 -13.44
N GLU A 167 46.10 -11.55 -14.33
CA GLU A 167 47.28 -10.70 -14.06
C GLU A 167 46.93 -9.23 -13.73
N ALA A 168 45.71 -8.77 -14.04
CA ALA A 168 45.23 -7.44 -13.66
C ALA A 168 44.50 -7.43 -12.30
N ARG A 169 44.40 -8.57 -11.61
CA ARG A 169 43.66 -8.68 -10.34
C ARG A 169 44.56 -8.23 -9.19
N LEU A 170 44.11 -7.18 -8.51
CA LEU A 170 44.72 -6.70 -7.27
C LEU A 170 44.63 -7.78 -6.18
N THR A 171 45.68 -7.89 -5.35
CA THR A 171 45.65 -8.71 -4.13
C THR A 171 44.60 -8.16 -3.18
N ASP A 172 44.05 -9.01 -2.29
CA ASP A 172 43.06 -8.55 -1.32
C ASP A 172 43.63 -7.47 -0.38
N GLU A 173 44.93 -7.54 -0.08
CA GLU A 173 45.65 -6.49 0.63
C GLU A 173 45.63 -5.16 -0.15
N ALA A 174 45.95 -5.18 -1.45
CA ALA A 174 45.88 -3.98 -2.28
C ALA A 174 44.46 -3.43 -2.40
N LYS A 175 43.43 -4.29 -2.46
CA LYS A 175 42.03 -3.84 -2.42
C LYS A 175 41.69 -3.16 -1.09
N PHE A 176 42.14 -3.73 0.03
CA PHE A 176 41.92 -3.16 1.35
C PHE A 176 42.59 -1.80 1.50
N GLN A 177 43.87 -1.69 1.10
CA GLN A 177 44.61 -0.43 1.15
C GLN A 177 43.97 0.66 0.27
N VAL A 178 43.56 0.31 -0.94
CA VAL A 178 42.85 1.24 -1.84
C VAL A 178 41.51 1.67 -1.21
N PHE A 179 40.77 0.74 -0.62
CA PHE A 179 39.50 1.05 0.03
C PHE A 179 39.69 1.96 1.24
N GLN A 180 40.69 1.68 2.08
CA GLN A 180 41.07 2.50 3.21
C GLN A 180 41.44 3.92 2.76
N ALA A 181 42.34 4.06 1.78
CA ALA A 181 42.76 5.36 1.26
C ALA A 181 41.58 6.18 0.70
N ILE A 182 40.66 5.54 -0.02
CA ILE A 182 39.44 6.19 -0.50
C ILE A 182 38.58 6.67 0.67
N LEU A 183 38.32 5.81 1.66
CA LEU A 183 37.47 6.18 2.80
C LEU A 183 38.09 7.29 3.65
N GLU A 184 39.41 7.27 3.86
CA GLU A 184 40.12 8.32 4.59
C GLU A 184 40.02 9.66 3.85
N GLU A 185 40.23 9.70 2.53
CA GLU A 185 40.12 10.93 1.73
C GLU A 185 38.67 11.46 1.69
N MET A 186 37.67 10.57 1.65
CA MET A 186 36.26 10.96 1.74
C MET A 186 35.89 11.46 3.13
N PHE A 187 36.36 10.79 4.20
CA PHE A 187 36.07 11.21 5.56
C PHE A 187 36.70 12.58 5.87
N ASP A 188 37.95 12.78 5.44
CA ASP A 188 38.67 14.03 5.66
C ASP A 188 37.98 15.20 4.97
N THR A 189 37.52 15.03 3.73
CA THR A 189 36.79 16.09 3.03
C THR A 189 35.38 16.29 3.59
N PHE A 190 34.70 15.22 4.01
CA PHE A 190 33.35 15.27 4.57
C PHE A 190 33.29 16.05 5.90
N GLN A 191 34.32 15.98 6.74
CA GLN A 191 34.34 16.66 8.05
C GLN A 191 34.23 18.19 7.93
N HIS A 192 34.52 18.75 6.75
CA HIS A 192 34.47 20.18 6.48
C HIS A 192 33.07 20.68 6.11
N ILE A 193 32.08 19.77 5.95
CA ILE A 193 30.69 20.13 5.64
C ILE A 193 30.01 20.66 6.92
N PRO A 194 29.40 21.86 6.90
CA PRO A 194 28.68 22.38 8.06
C PRO A 194 27.46 21.52 8.42
N MET A 195 27.37 21.09 9.68
CA MET A 195 26.30 20.20 10.17
C MET A 195 25.41 20.82 11.25
N ASP A 196 25.46 22.14 11.45
CA ASP A 196 24.75 22.82 12.54
C ASP A 196 23.22 22.73 12.43
N ASN A 197 22.69 22.55 11.23
CA ASN A 197 21.27 22.29 10.99
C ASN A 197 21.03 21.58 9.65
N PHE A 198 19.84 21.02 9.48
CA PHE A 198 19.44 20.26 8.29
C PHE A 198 19.60 21.04 6.98
N LYS A 199 19.33 22.36 6.99
CA LYS A 199 19.47 23.21 5.79
C LYS A 199 20.93 23.35 5.36
N GLN A 200 21.84 23.56 6.30
CA GLN A 200 23.27 23.64 5.99
C GLN A 200 23.82 22.31 5.47
N LEU A 201 23.48 21.19 6.13
CA LEU A 201 23.89 19.84 5.69
C LEU A 201 23.40 19.56 4.26
N THR A 202 22.12 19.77 3.99
CA THR A 202 21.53 19.52 2.65
C THR A 202 22.09 20.44 1.56
N THR A 203 22.49 21.67 1.92
CA THR A 203 23.13 22.60 0.98
C THR A 203 24.58 22.20 0.70
N GLY A 204 25.30 21.65 1.68
CA GLY A 204 26.72 21.28 1.56
C GLY A 204 26.98 19.89 0.99
N ILE A 205 26.08 18.92 1.21
CA ILE A 205 26.34 17.51 0.86
C ILE A 205 26.37 17.24 -0.65
N ILE A 206 25.48 17.89 -1.41
CA ILE A 206 25.41 17.69 -2.86
C ILE A 206 26.66 18.25 -3.55
N PRO A 207 27.06 19.52 -3.32
CA PRO A 207 28.32 20.05 -3.86
C PRO A 207 29.53 19.20 -3.48
N TRP A 208 29.62 18.76 -2.22
CA TRP A 208 30.72 17.90 -1.78
C TRP A 208 30.78 16.58 -2.57
N LEU A 209 29.63 15.93 -2.77
CA LEU A 209 29.56 14.67 -3.53
C LEU A 209 29.96 14.89 -4.98
N GLU A 210 29.49 15.98 -5.60
CA GLU A 210 29.84 16.35 -6.96
C GLU A 210 31.31 16.76 -7.12
N GLU A 211 31.96 17.26 -6.07
CA GLU A 211 33.36 17.69 -6.12
C GLU A 211 34.33 16.52 -5.82
N HIS A 212 34.07 15.75 -4.77
CA HIS A 212 35.01 14.78 -4.22
C HIS A 212 34.74 13.32 -4.61
N CYS A 213 33.50 12.95 -4.94
CA CYS A 213 33.13 11.55 -5.24
C CYS A 213 33.14 11.21 -6.74
N LYS A 214 33.77 12.04 -7.60
CA LYS A 214 33.81 11.79 -9.05
C LYS A 214 34.66 10.56 -9.39
N PRO A 215 34.29 9.77 -10.43
CA PRO A 215 35.03 8.56 -10.80
C PRO A 215 36.52 8.79 -11.08
N HIS A 216 36.90 9.94 -11.65
CA HIS A 216 38.31 10.26 -11.90
C HIS A 216 39.09 10.53 -10.60
N ILE A 217 38.45 11.10 -9.57
CA ILE A 217 39.10 11.33 -8.27
C ILE A 217 39.42 9.99 -7.67
N LEU A 218 38.43 9.10 -7.54
CA LEU A 218 38.61 7.76 -7.00
C LEU A 218 39.67 6.95 -7.76
N ARG A 219 39.72 7.07 -9.10
CA ARG A 219 40.78 6.45 -9.91
C ARG A 219 42.16 7.02 -9.59
N ASN A 220 42.29 8.32 -9.36
CA ASN A 220 43.55 8.94 -8.97
C ASN A 220 44.01 8.43 -7.60
N ILE A 221 43.11 8.31 -6.62
CA ILE A 221 43.42 7.74 -5.29
C ILE A 221 43.93 6.31 -5.44
N LEU A 222 43.21 5.49 -6.20
CA LEU A 222 43.61 4.11 -6.51
C LEU A 222 44.99 4.06 -7.15
N SER A 223 45.24 4.85 -8.20
CA SER A 223 46.55 4.86 -8.88
C SER A 223 47.69 5.30 -7.94
N ARG A 224 47.47 6.33 -7.12
CA ARG A 224 48.46 6.80 -6.13
C ARG A 224 48.78 5.71 -5.10
N THR A 225 47.75 5.09 -4.53
CA THR A 225 47.89 4.05 -3.50
C THR A 225 48.64 2.84 -4.04
N LEU A 226 48.27 2.35 -5.24
CA LEU A 226 48.97 1.22 -5.87
C LEU A 226 50.43 1.53 -6.21
N GLN A 227 50.73 2.77 -6.64
CA GLN A 227 52.10 3.21 -6.88
C GLN A 227 52.93 3.22 -5.60
N GLN A 228 52.37 3.71 -4.49
CA GLN A 228 53.04 3.72 -3.18
C GLN A 228 53.32 2.29 -2.71
N MET A 229 52.33 1.40 -2.78
CA MET A 229 52.52 -0.01 -2.42
C MET A 229 53.60 -0.70 -3.25
N ALA A 230 53.67 -0.40 -4.55
CA ALA A 230 54.70 -0.94 -5.43
C ALA A 230 56.10 -0.41 -5.06
N GLN A 231 56.21 0.86 -4.69
CA GLN A 231 57.48 1.45 -4.22
C GLN A 231 57.94 0.82 -2.90
N GLU A 232 57.05 0.71 -1.91
CA GLU A 232 57.37 0.08 -0.61
C GLU A 232 57.79 -1.38 -0.75
N ALA A 233 57.15 -2.12 -1.65
CA ALA A 233 57.54 -3.50 -1.95
C ALA A 233 58.95 -3.57 -2.53
N HIS A 234 59.30 -2.64 -3.43
CA HIS A 234 60.63 -2.58 -4.04
C HIS A 234 61.72 -2.19 -3.03
N GLU A 235 61.44 -1.24 -2.14
CA GLU A 235 62.35 -0.81 -1.08
C GLU A 235 62.63 -1.93 -0.07
N LYS A 236 61.59 -2.66 0.37
CA LYS A 236 61.74 -3.83 1.26
C LYS A 236 62.59 -4.93 0.63
N GLN A 237 62.46 -5.13 -0.68
CA GLN A 237 63.25 -6.14 -1.41
C GLN A 237 64.73 -5.73 -1.51
N GLN A 238 65.04 -4.45 -1.70
CA GLN A 238 66.41 -3.94 -1.71
C GLN A 238 67.06 -4.02 -0.31
N GLN A 239 66.34 -3.73 0.76
CA GLN A 239 66.86 -3.85 2.13
C GLN A 239 67.20 -5.31 2.49
N GLN A 240 66.34 -6.26 2.14
CA GLN A 240 66.59 -7.69 2.39
C GLN A 240 67.79 -8.23 1.59
N ALA A 241 68.01 -7.75 0.36
CA ALA A 241 69.18 -8.14 -0.42
C ALA A 241 70.49 -7.61 0.20
N MET A 242 70.48 -6.38 0.73
CA MET A 242 71.65 -5.76 1.36
C MET A 242 72.00 -6.40 2.73
N GLU A 243 70.99 -6.89 3.46
CA GLU A 243 71.18 -7.65 4.70
C GLU A 243 71.70 -9.08 4.46
N GLN A 244 71.37 -9.70 3.32
CA GLN A 244 71.91 -11.02 2.96
C GLN A 244 73.38 -10.95 2.50
N GLU A 245 73.77 -9.94 1.73
CA GLU A 245 75.17 -9.76 1.30
C GLU A 245 76.12 -9.42 2.46
N THR A 246 75.62 -8.79 3.53
CA THR A 246 76.43 -8.48 4.72
C THR A 246 76.55 -9.67 5.70
N GLY A 247 75.68 -10.68 5.60
CA GLY A 247 75.71 -11.89 6.42
C GLY A 247 76.67 -12.99 5.93
N GLU A 248 76.97 -13.05 4.62
CA GLU A 248 77.86 -14.08 4.05
C GLU A 248 79.37 -13.73 4.12
N GLY A 249 79.72 -12.50 4.52
CA GLY A 249 81.11 -12.03 4.60
C GLY A 249 81.86 -12.34 5.90
N PHE A 250 81.23 -13.03 6.86
CA PHE A 250 81.82 -13.41 8.16
C PHE A 250 81.54 -14.89 8.49
N SER A 251 82.05 -15.80 7.66
CA SER A 251 82.24 -17.21 8.00
C SER A 251 83.56 -17.73 7.45
#